data_AF-A0A8J5VDZ2-F1
#
_entry.id   AF-A0A8J5VDZ2-F1
#
_cell.length_a   1.000
_cell.length_b   1.000
_cell.length_c   1.000
_cell.angle_alpha   90.00
_cell.angle_beta   90.00
_cell.angle_gamma   90.00
#
_symmetry.space_group_name_H-M   'P 1'
#
loop_
_entity.id
_entity.type
_entity.pdbx_description
1 polymer ?
#
loop_
_entity_poly.entity_id
_entity_poly.type
_entity_poly.pdbx_seq_one_letter_code
_entity_poly.pdbx_strand_id
1 'polypeptide(L)' 'MIFNVPAHTLQTIQLRLTVAELNSDTTTNWKAYSIGHVIIGSNATGKSLTHWRQMLTALRRPVVMWHPLRK' A
#
# COMPACT_ATOMS: atom_id res chain seq x y z
N MET A 1 3.36 -9.21 6.01
CA MET A 1 2.06 -9.51 5.39
C MET A 1 2.32 -10.17 4.03
N ILE A 2 1.59 -11.24 3.69
CA ILE A 2 1.72 -11.95 2.41
C ILE A 2 0.32 -12.07 1.82
N PHE A 3 0.18 -11.79 0.52
CA PHE A 3 -1.07 -11.91 -0.21
C PHE A 3 -0.92 -12.92 -1.32
N ASN A 4 -1.91 -13.79 -1.49
CA ASN A 4 -1.93 -14.75 -2.59
C ASN A 4 -2.65 -14.10 -3.78
N VAL A 5 -1.89 -13.72 -4.81
CA VAL A 5 -2.40 -12.95 -5.96
C VAL A 5 -2.27 -13.79 -7.23
N PRO A 6 -3.38 -14.18 -7.88
CA PRO A 6 -3.33 -14.86 -9.16
C PRO A 6 -2.66 -14.00 -10.25
N ALA A 7 -1.87 -14.61 -11.13
CA ALA A 7 -1.10 -13.85 -12.13
C ALA A 7 -1.98 -12.99 -13.05
N HIS A 8 -3.19 -13.46 -13.39
CA HIS A 8 -4.12 -12.74 -14.27
C HIS A 8 -4.68 -11.44 -13.64
N THR A 9 -4.65 -11.30 -12.31
CA THR A 9 -5.15 -10.09 -11.63
C THR A 9 -4.07 -9.02 -11.46
N LEU A 10 -2.79 -9.32 -11.75
CA LEU A 10 -1.68 -8.36 -11.61
C LEU A 10 -1.84 -7.11 -12.48
N GLN A 11 -2.62 -7.19 -13.56
CA GLN A 11 -2.89 -6.07 -14.46
C GLN A 11 -3.99 -5.13 -13.97
N THR A 12 -4.77 -5.52 -12.95
CA THR A 12 -5.91 -4.73 -12.47
C THR A 12 -5.87 -4.48 -10.97
N ILE A 13 -5.03 -5.20 -10.22
CA ILE A 13 -4.97 -5.10 -8.77
C ILE A 13 -4.40 -3.75 -8.30
N GLN A 14 -4.94 -3.30 -7.17
CA GLN A 14 -4.42 -2.18 -6.40
C GLN A 14 -4.32 -2.59 -4.92
N LEU A 15 -3.26 -2.10 -4.28
CA LEU A 15 -3.02 -2.20 -2.85
C LEU A 15 -3.07 -0.79 -2.25
N ARG A 16 -3.96 -0.59 -1.28
CA ARG A 16 -3.99 0.62 -0.45
C ARG A 16 -3.36 0.31 0.89
N LEU A 17 -2.26 0.99 1.21
CA LEU A 17 -1.63 0.95 2.53
C LEU A 17 -2.03 2.20 3.29
N THR A 18 -2.73 2.05 4.41
CA THR A 18 -3.15 3.16 5.28
C THR A 18 -2.29 3.18 6.53
N VAL A 19 -1.71 4.34 6.83
CA VAL A 19 -1.08 4.60 8.12
C VAL A 19 -2.16 5.17 9.03
N ALA A 20 -2.38 4.52 10.16
CA ALA A 20 -3.39 4.92 11.13
C ALA A 20 -2.75 5.16 12.49
N GLU A 21 -3.28 6.15 13.21
CA GLU A 21 -2.97 6.44 14.60
C GLU A 21 -4.04 5.81 15.48
N LEU A 22 -3.61 5.13 16.54
CA LEU A 22 -4.50 4.60 17.56
C LEU A 22 -4.60 5.66 18.66
N ASN A 23 -5.79 6.23 18.86
CA ASN A 23 -6.02 7.10 20.00
C ASN A 23 -6.18 6.24 21.27
N SER A 24 -5.29 6.44 22.24
CA SER A 24 -5.27 5.73 23.52
C SER A 24 -5.99 6.53 24.62
N ASP A 25 -7.07 7.25 24.29
CA ASP A 25 -7.84 7.94 25.33
C ASP A 25 -8.63 6.91 26.17
N THR A 26 -8.43 6.98 27.47
CA THR A 26 -8.20 5.81 28.34
C THR A 26 -9.46 5.11 28.87
N THR A 27 -10.65 5.37 28.34
CA THR A 27 -11.87 4.98 29.07
C THR A 27 -12.95 4.20 28.33
N THR A 28 -13.03 4.08 26.99
CA THR A 28 -14.01 3.12 26.42
C THR A 28 -13.96 2.74 24.94
N ASN A 29 -13.15 3.32 24.05
CA ASN A 29 -13.14 2.87 22.65
C ASN A 29 -11.80 3.14 21.96
N TRP A 30 -11.08 2.06 21.63
CA TRP A 30 -9.93 2.12 20.73
C TRP A 30 -10.41 2.50 19.33
N LYS A 31 -10.20 3.76 18.93
CA LYS A 31 -10.53 4.24 17.59
C LYS A 31 -9.26 4.55 16.81
N ALA A 32 -9.06 3.83 15.71
CA ALA A 32 -8.02 4.14 14.75
C ALA A 32 -8.46 5.30 13.85
N TYR A 33 -7.62 6.32 13.69
CA TYR A 33 -7.81 7.41 12.73
C TYR A 33 -6.76 7.32 11.63
N SER A 34 -7.20 7.44 10.37
CA SER A 34 -6.31 7.39 9.21
C SER A 34 -5.49 8.68 9.11
N ILE A 35 -4.17 8.58 9.27
CA ILE A 35 -3.23 9.68 9.02
C ILE A 35 -3.14 9.96 7.50
N GLY A 36 -3.16 8.89 6.70
CA GLY A 36 -3.10 8.96 5.24
C GLY A 36 -2.79 7.60 4.63
N HIS A 37 -2.71 7.55 3.31
CA HIS A 37 -2.57 6.29 2.58
C HIS A 37 -1.69 6.40 1.34
N VAL A 38 -1.22 5.25 0.86
CA VAL A 38 -0.52 5.08 -0.42
C VAL A 38 -1.27 4.04 -1.24
N ILE A 39 -1.48 4.32 -2.52
CA ILE A 39 -2.02 3.35 -3.48
C ILE A 39 -0.88 2.90 -4.39
N ILE A 40 -0.67 1.60 -4.50
CA ILE A 40 0.29 0.95 -5.40
C ILE A 40 -0.47 -0.09 -6.23
N GLY A 41 -0.23 -0.15 -7.54
CA GLY A 41 -0.93 -1.09 -8.42
C GLY A 41 -0.83 -0.68 -9.88
N SER A 42 -1.44 -1.47 -10.75
CA SER A 42 -1.41 -1.23 -12.20
C SER A 42 -2.04 0.09 -12.62
N ASN A 43 -3.09 0.52 -11.91
CA ASN A 43 -3.83 1.75 -12.16
C ASN A 43 -3.34 2.94 -11.32
N ALA A 44 -2.18 2.82 -10.64
CA ALA A 44 -1.57 3.94 -9.95
C ALA A 44 -0.90 4.91 -10.94
N THR A 45 -0.42 6.06 -10.46
CA THR A 45 0.31 7.04 -11.27
C THR A 45 1.64 7.41 -10.63
N GLY A 46 2.52 8.05 -11.41
CA GLY A 46 3.81 8.57 -10.94
C GLY A 46 4.66 7.52 -10.23
N LYS A 47 5.20 7.89 -9.06
CA LYS A 47 6.14 7.07 -8.28
C LYS A 47 5.55 5.72 -7.84
N SER A 48 4.27 5.67 -7.50
CA SER A 48 3.57 4.43 -7.13
C SER A 48 3.52 3.43 -8.28
N LEU A 49 3.25 3.90 -9.51
CA LEU A 49 3.23 3.05 -10.69
C LEU A 49 4.63 2.54 -11.03
N THR A 50 5.65 3.39 -10.89
CA THR A 50 7.06 2.98 -11.05
C THR A 50 7.42 1.87 -10.06
N HIS A 51 7.04 2.02 -8.79
CA HIS A 51 7.27 1.00 -7.77
C HIS A 51 6.60 -0.34 -8.15
N TRP A 52 5.33 -0.30 -8.58
CA TRP A 52 4.61 -1.48 -9.03
C TRP A 52 5.31 -2.19 -10.20
N ARG A 53 5.73 -1.43 -11.22
CA ARG A 53 6.45 -1.97 -12.38
C ARG A 53 7.78 -2.60 -12.00
N GLN A 54 8.53 -1.99 -11.08
CA GLN A 54 9.76 -2.57 -10.57
C GLN A 54 9.51 -3.89 -9.85
N MET A 55 8.44 -4.00 -9.06
CA MET A 55 8.07 -5.26 -8.40
C MET A 55 7.76 -6.37 -9.42
N LEU A 56 7.05 -6.06 -10.51
CA LEU A 56 6.71 -7.03 -11.56
C LEU A 56 7.91 -7.46 -12.41
N THR A 57 8.93 -6.61 -12.54
CA THR A 57 10.14 -6.90 -13.33
C THR A 57 11.25 -7.54 -12.49
N ALA A 58 11.28 -7.29 -11.18
CA ALA A 58 12.24 -7.86 -10.23
C ALA A 58 11.63 -9.04 -9.45
N LEU A 59 11.17 -10.08 -10.17
CA LEU A 59 10.54 -11.25 -9.54
C LEU A 59 11.47 -11.88 -8.49
N ARG A 60 10.89 -12.22 -7.32
CA ARG A 60 11.59 -12.78 -6.16
C ARG A 60 12.70 -11.90 -5.56
N ARG A 61 12.80 -10.64 -5.98
CA ARG A 61 13.71 -9.64 -5.42
C ARG A 61 12.90 -8.51 -4.80
N PRO A 62 13.02 -8.24 -3.49
CA PRO A 62 12.34 -7.12 -2.87
C PRO A 62 12.74 -5.80 -3.53
N VAL A 63 11.75 -4.94 -3.80
CA VAL A 63 11.94 -3.56 -4.24
C VAL A 63 11.53 -2.64 -3.11
N VAL A 64 12.37 -1.66 -2.78
CA VAL A 64 12.14 -0.72 -1.69
C VAL A 64 12.01 0.69 -2.24
N MET A 65 11.01 1.42 -1.78
CA MET A 65 10.79 2.81 -2.19
C MET A 65 9.97 3.59 -1.16
N TRP A 66 10.40 4.82 -0.85
CA TRP A 66 9.64 5.77 -0.04
C TRP A 66 8.49 6.41 -0.82
N HIS A 67 7.32 6.55 -0.19
CA HIS A 67 6.14 7.21 -0.76
C HIS A 67 5.58 8.24 0.24
N PRO A 68 5.21 9.45 -0.22
CA PRO A 68 4.47 10.39 0.63
C PRO A 68 3.05 9.87 0.87
N LEU A 69 2.53 10.08 2.08
CA LEU A 69 1.14 9.77 2.39
C LEU A 69 0.21 10.78 1.72
N ARG A 70 -0.90 10.28 1.17
CA ARG A 70 -2.01 11.09 0.67
C ARG A 70 -3.11 11.12 1.72
N LYS A 71 -3.76 12.27 1.89
CA LYS A 71 -5.01 12.37 2.64
C LYS A 71 -6.13 11.68 1.86
#